data_AF-A0A7V3IUG1-F1
#
_entry.id   AF-A0A7V3IUG1-F1
#
_cell.length_a   1.000
_cell.length_b   1.000
_cell.length_c   1.000
_cell.angle_alpha   90.00
_cell.angle_beta   90.00
_cell.angle_gamma   90.00
#
_symmetry.space_group_name_H-M   'P 1'
#
loop_
_entity.id
_entity.type
_entity.pdbx_description
1 polymer ?
#
loop_
_entity_poly.entity_id
_entity_poly.type
_entity_poly.pdbx_seq_one_letter_code
_entity_poly.pdbx_strand_id
1 'polypeptide(L)'
;MQEDFEHNNLIERFEAMLKTNENYFFDLEDFLDIIDEYITLGNLNMAQKAIEIGLQQHPENFDIQLYQAELHSLNDRLEAAESLLMHLENINPNRTEIPMLRAEIYSRKHLHKKAIEALKQALDLQGHDPGEIYELMTVEFLYLDDYQSALDTSLKALNHDPESSTALYNAITCFDLLDESDKAIAFLENYLSKNTFSEVGWSLLAKKYMDKQLFEKALNAIDYAIAIDDRFLGAYYDKAYIYTVLKEYDKALEFYKLTLSIADPTAFTYFHIARIYEKLEKDDLAIDFYLKAINEDPGHYKSWIKLIQLKLHQNNLDEALEITKKALDIVSNQELYEILGQIYLRQNNTDKAIEAYEMSLKLGDPKLTVILQLADLYKQTLQIEKFKQLLLAAKNQFPDSVEIQKRMLGNK
;
A
#
# COMPACT_ATOMS: atom_id res chain seq x y z
N MET A 1 2.35 14.93 27.18
CA MET A 1 1.10 15.04 27.96
C MET A 1 0.78 16.48 28.39
N GLN A 2 1.72 17.26 28.92
CA GLN A 2 1.49 18.69 29.23
C GLN A 2 1.73 19.58 27.99
N GLU A 3 2.76 19.29 27.19
CA GLU A 3 3.02 19.90 25.88
C GLU A 3 1.89 19.59 24.87
N ASP A 4 1.45 18.34 24.74
CA ASP A 4 0.31 17.99 23.87
C ASP A 4 -1.01 18.70 24.26
N PHE A 5 -1.17 19.07 25.54
CA PHE A 5 -2.35 19.76 26.02
C PHE A 5 -2.29 21.26 25.71
N GLU A 6 -1.09 21.87 25.73
CA GLU A 6 -0.89 23.26 25.31
C GLU A 6 -0.95 23.40 23.78
N HIS A 7 -0.42 22.41 23.02
CA HIS A 7 -0.46 22.37 21.56
C HIS A 7 -1.89 22.20 21.00
N ASN A 8 -2.68 21.27 21.54
CA ASN A 8 -4.10 21.15 21.16
C ASN A 8 -4.90 22.41 21.48
N ASN A 9 -4.53 23.13 22.55
CA ASN A 9 -5.17 24.39 22.93
C ASN A 9 -4.81 25.52 21.94
N LEU A 10 -3.62 25.52 21.32
CA LEU A 10 -3.24 26.50 20.29
C LEU A 10 -4.11 26.40 19.03
N ILE A 11 -4.32 25.18 18.52
CA ILE A 11 -5.18 24.93 17.36
C ILE A 11 -6.63 25.31 17.64
N GLU A 12 -7.19 24.90 18.78
CA GLU A 12 -8.55 25.25 19.17
C GLU A 12 -8.74 26.77 19.30
N ARG A 13 -7.78 27.47 19.90
CA ARG A 13 -7.80 28.94 20.01
C ARG A 13 -7.74 29.60 18.64
N PHE A 14 -6.90 29.10 17.73
CA PHE A 14 -6.77 29.62 16.38
C PHE A 14 -8.07 29.42 15.58
N GLU A 15 -8.69 28.24 15.66
CA GLU A 15 -9.99 28.02 15.04
C GLU A 15 -11.10 28.87 15.64
N ALA A 16 -11.10 29.06 16.97
CA ALA A 16 -12.06 29.92 17.66
C ALA A 16 -11.92 31.37 17.20
N MET A 17 -10.69 31.88 17.05
CA MET A 17 -10.41 33.21 16.48
C MET A 17 -11.07 33.35 15.10
N LEU A 18 -10.87 32.38 14.20
CA LEU A 18 -11.42 32.40 12.85
C LEU A 18 -12.96 32.34 12.82
N LYS A 19 -13.59 31.67 13.78
CA LYS A 19 -15.05 31.52 13.88
C LYS A 19 -15.74 32.73 14.50
N THR A 20 -15.12 33.32 15.53
CA THR A 20 -15.74 34.35 16.39
C THR A 20 -15.37 35.77 16.01
N ASN A 21 -14.34 35.97 15.17
CA ASN A 21 -13.74 37.27 14.89
C ASN A 21 -13.24 37.99 16.17
N GLU A 22 -13.00 37.25 17.25
CA GLU A 22 -12.36 37.75 18.47
C GLU A 22 -10.85 37.89 18.28
N ASN A 23 -10.24 38.88 18.91
CA ASN A 23 -8.79 39.09 18.84
C ASN A 23 -8.08 38.19 19.85
N TYR A 24 -7.49 37.10 19.36
CA TYR A 24 -6.52 36.30 20.11
C TYR A 24 -5.11 36.74 19.72
N PHE A 25 -4.22 36.82 20.71
CA PHE A 25 -2.80 37.05 20.45
C PHE A 25 -2.11 35.70 20.21
N PHE A 26 -1.35 35.64 19.12
CA PHE A 26 -0.43 34.57 18.77
C PHE A 26 0.91 35.22 18.52
N ASP A 27 1.98 34.69 19.12
CA ASP A 27 3.33 35.12 18.76
C ASP A 27 3.86 34.34 17.54
N LEU A 28 5.12 34.55 17.21
CA LEU A 28 5.74 33.91 16.05
C LEU A 28 5.85 32.38 16.22
N GLU A 29 6.23 31.91 17.40
CA GLU A 29 6.38 30.47 17.67
C GLU A 29 5.01 29.79 17.58
N ASP A 30 3.98 30.42 18.17
CA ASP A 30 2.59 29.97 18.03
C ASP A 30 2.19 29.79 16.56
N PHE A 31 2.54 30.75 15.69
CA PHE A 31 2.20 30.64 14.26
C PHE A 31 2.94 29.50 13.57
N LEU A 32 4.24 29.31 13.85
CA LEU A 32 5.02 28.23 13.26
C LEU A 32 4.44 26.87 13.66
N ASP A 33 4.15 26.68 14.96
CA ASP A 33 3.55 25.45 15.50
C ASP A 33 2.16 25.17 14.88
N ILE A 34 1.33 26.20 14.73
CA ILE A 34 0.01 26.08 14.09
C ILE A 34 0.14 25.69 12.62
N ILE A 35 1.08 26.30 11.89
CA ILE A 35 1.29 26.01 10.47
C ILE A 35 1.78 24.58 10.27
N ASP A 36 2.79 24.18 11.05
CA ASP A 36 3.39 22.84 11.02
C ASP A 36 2.34 21.76 11.29
N GLU A 37 1.54 21.95 12.34
CA GLU A 37 0.47 21.01 12.71
C GLU A 37 -0.54 20.84 11.58
N TYR A 38 -1.01 21.94 10.96
CA TYR A 38 -1.96 21.83 9.86
C TYR A 38 -1.36 21.19 8.61
N ILE A 39 -0.07 21.37 8.34
CA ILE A 39 0.63 20.69 7.24
C ILE A 39 0.73 19.19 7.55
N THR A 40 1.17 18.82 8.75
CA THR A 40 1.27 17.43 9.22
C THR A 40 -0.08 16.71 9.16
N LEU A 41 -1.16 17.39 9.53
CA LEU A 41 -2.53 16.87 9.43
C LEU A 41 -3.09 16.87 7.99
N GLY A 42 -2.36 17.41 7.01
CA GLY A 42 -2.79 17.52 5.61
C GLY A 42 -3.89 18.56 5.38
N ASN A 43 -4.17 19.43 6.36
CA ASN A 43 -5.19 20.48 6.26
C ASN A 43 -4.62 21.75 5.60
N LEU A 44 -4.28 21.63 4.31
CA LEU A 44 -3.60 22.67 3.54
C LEU A 44 -4.36 24.02 3.50
N ASN A 45 -5.69 23.99 3.59
CA ASN A 45 -6.50 25.21 3.62
C ASN A 45 -6.34 25.99 4.93
N MET A 46 -6.20 25.28 6.05
CA MET A 46 -5.97 25.92 7.35
C MET A 46 -4.53 26.38 7.49
N ALA A 47 -3.56 25.59 7.00
CA ALA A 47 -2.17 26.02 6.87
C ALA A 47 -2.06 27.31 6.06
N GLN A 48 -2.74 27.41 4.90
CA GLN A 48 -2.77 28.63 4.08
C GLN A 48 -3.26 29.85 4.87
N LYS A 49 -4.33 29.71 5.66
CA LYS A 49 -4.85 30.80 6.49
C LYS A 49 -3.88 31.20 7.60
N ALA A 50 -3.26 30.22 8.26
CA ALA A 50 -2.27 30.46 9.31
C ALA A 50 -1.05 31.23 8.74
N ILE A 51 -0.55 30.81 7.57
CA ILE A 51 0.52 31.51 6.86
C ILE A 51 0.11 32.94 6.47
N GLU A 52 -1.09 33.14 5.92
CA GLU A 52 -1.57 34.48 5.53
C GLU A 52 -1.67 35.44 6.72
N ILE A 53 -2.18 34.98 7.85
CA ILE A 53 -2.28 35.79 9.08
C ILE A 53 -0.89 36.00 9.69
N GLY A 54 -0.07 34.96 9.74
CA GLY A 54 1.31 35.03 10.23
C GLY A 54 2.15 36.04 9.45
N LEU A 55 2.07 36.03 8.12
CA LEU A 55 2.76 37.01 7.26
C LEU A 55 2.17 38.42 7.34
N GLN A 56 0.90 38.61 7.73
CA GLN A 56 0.37 39.95 8.00
C GLN A 56 1.03 40.57 9.24
N GLN A 57 1.35 39.76 10.25
CA GLN A 57 1.97 40.21 11.50
C GLN A 57 3.50 40.23 11.42
N HIS A 58 4.07 39.28 10.68
CA HIS A 58 5.51 39.09 10.51
C HIS A 58 5.89 38.98 9.00
N PRO A 59 5.78 40.06 8.21
CA PRO A 59 5.87 39.99 6.74
C PRO A 59 7.20 39.48 6.17
N GLU A 60 8.30 39.68 6.89
CA GLU A 60 9.66 39.31 6.47
C GLU A 60 10.19 38.09 7.26
N ASN A 61 9.34 37.39 8.01
CA ASN A 61 9.81 36.21 8.74
C ASN A 61 10.16 35.08 7.76
N PHE A 62 11.41 34.61 7.88
CA PHE A 62 11.97 33.60 6.98
C PHE A 62 11.25 32.26 7.09
N ASP A 63 10.98 31.78 8.30
CA ASP A 63 10.45 30.43 8.53
C ASP A 63 8.98 30.32 8.07
N ILE A 64 8.16 31.36 8.27
CA ILE A 64 6.79 31.40 7.71
C ILE A 64 6.82 31.43 6.17
N GLN A 65 7.76 32.16 5.56
CA GLN A 65 7.93 32.16 4.10
C GLN A 65 8.44 30.82 3.58
N LEU A 66 9.26 30.09 4.36
CA LEU A 66 9.68 28.74 4.03
C LEU A 66 8.48 27.77 4.03
N TYR A 67 7.64 27.81 5.07
CA TYR A 67 6.36 27.07 5.09
C TYR A 67 5.42 27.47 3.94
N GLN A 68 5.45 28.75 3.51
CA GLN A 68 4.70 29.18 2.33
C GLN A 68 5.20 28.50 1.05
N ALA A 69 6.52 28.36 0.89
CA ALA A 69 7.10 27.64 -0.23
C ALA A 69 6.70 26.14 -0.19
N GLU A 70 6.71 25.53 0.99
CA GLU A 70 6.30 24.14 1.19
C GLU A 70 4.83 23.95 0.84
N LEU A 71 3.96 24.83 1.34
CA LEU A 71 2.54 24.80 1.01
C LEU A 71 2.29 25.01 -0.50
N HIS A 72 3.11 25.81 -1.19
CA HIS A 72 3.06 25.90 -2.65
C HIS A 72 3.46 24.58 -3.32
N SER A 73 4.49 23.89 -2.83
CA SER A 73 4.87 22.54 -3.30
C SER A 73 3.71 21.53 -3.12
N LEU A 74 3.11 21.49 -1.93
CA LEU A 74 2.00 20.59 -1.60
C LEU A 74 0.72 20.86 -2.43
N ASN A 75 0.50 22.11 -2.84
CA ASN A 75 -0.61 22.51 -3.71
C ASN A 75 -0.31 22.43 -5.21
N ASP A 76 0.79 21.76 -5.60
CA ASP A 76 1.24 21.64 -7.00
C ASP A 76 1.52 23.00 -7.69
N ARG A 77 1.76 24.06 -6.90
CA ARG A 77 2.18 25.39 -7.37
C ARG A 77 3.70 25.47 -7.42
N LEU A 78 4.31 24.55 -8.16
CA LEU A 78 5.74 24.27 -8.08
C LEU A 78 6.63 25.45 -8.56
N GLU A 79 6.18 26.23 -9.54
CA GLU A 79 6.89 27.43 -10.00
C GLU A 79 6.90 28.54 -8.96
N ALA A 80 5.79 28.70 -8.22
CA ALA A 80 5.69 29.69 -7.14
C ALA A 80 6.59 29.29 -5.96
N ALA A 81 6.60 28.01 -5.60
CA ALA A 81 7.48 27.45 -4.58
C ALA A 81 8.96 27.70 -4.92
N GLU A 82 9.38 27.34 -6.14
CA GLU A 82 10.77 27.52 -6.58
C GLU A 82 11.16 29.01 -6.63
N SER A 83 10.27 29.89 -7.09
CA SER A 83 10.53 31.33 -7.10
C SER A 83 10.71 31.89 -5.69
N LEU A 84 9.94 31.42 -4.72
CA LEU A 84 10.05 31.84 -3.32
C LEU A 84 11.34 31.29 -2.69
N LEU A 85 11.69 30.03 -2.95
CA LEU A 85 12.95 29.44 -2.50
C LEU A 85 14.17 30.20 -3.04
N MET A 86 14.17 30.62 -4.31
CA MET A 86 15.25 31.46 -4.85
C MET A 86 15.37 32.79 -4.09
N HIS A 87 14.25 33.38 -3.67
CA HIS A 87 14.30 34.60 -2.86
C HIS A 87 14.89 34.34 -1.47
N LEU A 88 14.43 33.28 -0.80
CA LEU A 88 14.89 32.89 0.54
C LEU A 88 16.37 32.53 0.57
N GLU A 89 16.86 31.82 -0.45
CA GLU A 89 18.27 31.44 -0.58
C GLU A 89 19.19 32.66 -0.72
N ASN A 90 18.73 33.72 -1.39
CA ASN A 90 19.49 34.98 -1.47
C ASN A 90 19.58 35.70 -0.12
N ILE A 91 18.60 35.50 0.78
CA ILE A 91 18.59 36.10 2.12
C ILE A 91 19.46 35.28 3.06
N ASN A 92 19.27 33.96 3.08
CA ASN A 92 19.97 33.04 3.97
C ASN A 92 20.40 31.76 3.23
N PRO A 93 21.58 31.77 2.57
CA PRO A 93 22.02 30.67 1.71
C PRO A 93 22.45 29.40 2.46
N ASN A 94 22.60 29.47 3.79
CA ASN A 94 23.12 28.35 4.59
C ASN A 94 22.00 27.55 5.28
N ARG A 95 20.73 27.73 4.88
CA ARG A 95 19.59 26.98 5.43
C ARG A 95 19.43 25.65 4.70
N THR A 96 19.56 24.55 5.43
CA THR A 96 19.48 23.18 4.90
C THR A 96 18.11 22.84 4.34
N GLU A 97 17.06 23.46 4.88
CA GLU A 97 15.67 23.22 4.49
C GLU A 97 15.39 23.71 3.06
N ILE A 98 16.12 24.72 2.56
CA ILE A 98 15.96 25.23 1.19
C ILE A 98 16.28 24.13 0.15
N PRO A 99 17.50 23.55 0.11
CA PRO A 99 17.81 22.49 -0.84
C PRO A 99 16.99 21.21 -0.60
N MET A 100 16.54 20.93 0.64
CA MET A 100 15.62 19.82 0.90
C MET A 100 14.25 20.04 0.24
N LEU A 101 13.64 21.21 0.45
CA LEU A 101 12.35 21.53 -0.17
C LEU A 101 12.47 21.61 -1.70
N ARG A 102 13.59 22.13 -2.21
CA ARG A 102 13.89 22.10 -3.65
C ARG A 102 13.97 20.67 -4.19
N ALA A 103 14.56 19.75 -3.43
CA ALA A 103 14.58 18.34 -3.80
C ALA A 103 13.17 17.74 -3.87
N GLU A 104 12.30 18.07 -2.92
CA GLU A 104 10.89 17.65 -2.95
C GLU A 104 10.17 18.17 -4.21
N ILE A 105 10.36 19.45 -4.55
CA ILE A 105 9.81 20.05 -5.77
C ILE A 105 10.32 19.31 -7.01
N TYR A 106 11.60 18.98 -7.08
CA TYR A 106 12.16 18.22 -8.18
C TYR A 106 11.64 16.77 -8.23
N SER A 107 11.44 16.13 -7.08
CA SER A 107 10.85 14.80 -6.98
C SER A 107 9.42 14.77 -7.53
N ARG A 108 8.58 15.75 -7.15
CA ARG A 108 7.22 15.93 -7.69
C ARG A 108 7.19 16.19 -9.19
N LYS A 109 8.24 16.83 -9.74
CA LYS A 109 8.44 17.02 -11.19
C LYS A 109 9.01 15.78 -11.89
N HIS A 110 9.20 14.67 -11.20
CA HIS A 110 9.90 13.47 -11.69
C HIS A 110 11.34 13.74 -12.16
N LEU A 111 11.99 14.76 -11.60
CA LEU A 111 13.37 15.15 -11.88
C LEU A 111 14.32 14.59 -10.81
N HIS A 112 14.24 13.29 -10.55
CA HIS A 112 14.91 12.61 -9.44
C HIS A 112 16.44 12.85 -9.37
N LYS A 113 17.12 12.96 -10.51
CA LYS A 113 18.56 13.30 -10.54
C LYS A 113 18.85 14.69 -9.97
N LYS A 114 18.00 15.68 -10.29
CA LYS A 114 18.13 17.03 -9.72
C LYS A 114 17.76 17.07 -8.26
N ALA A 115 16.78 16.27 -7.84
CA ALA A 115 16.43 16.12 -6.43
C ALA A 115 17.64 15.62 -5.63
N ILE A 116 18.32 14.57 -6.12
CA ILE A 116 19.56 14.06 -5.53
C ILE A 116 20.68 15.11 -5.48
N GLU A 117 20.83 15.93 -6.54
CA GLU A 117 21.81 17.03 -6.54
C GLU A 117 21.49 18.08 -5.47
N ALA A 118 20.22 18.44 -5.30
CA ALA A 118 19.77 19.35 -4.24
C ALA A 118 20.00 18.75 -2.85
N LEU A 119 19.67 17.47 -2.62
CA LEU A 119 19.93 16.79 -1.34
C LEU A 119 21.43 16.70 -1.02
N LYS A 120 22.30 16.54 -2.03
CA LYS A 120 23.75 16.63 -1.83
C LYS A 120 24.20 18.01 -1.39
N GLN A 121 23.59 19.08 -1.92
CA GLN A 121 23.84 20.44 -1.42
C GLN A 121 23.40 20.59 0.03
N ALA A 122 22.27 20.00 0.41
CA ALA A 122 21.80 19.99 1.80
C ALA A 122 22.81 19.31 2.74
N LEU A 123 23.43 18.19 2.32
CA LEU A 123 24.47 17.50 3.09
C LEU A 123 25.75 18.32 3.30
N ASP A 124 26.05 19.27 2.40
CA ASP A 124 27.23 20.13 2.50
C ASP A 124 27.02 21.30 3.49
N LEU A 125 25.77 21.55 3.92
CA LEU A 125 25.41 22.60 4.88
C LEU A 125 25.49 22.08 6.33
N GLN A 126 25.80 22.99 7.26
CA GLN A 126 25.87 22.67 8.69
C GLN A 126 24.52 22.91 9.37
N GLY A 127 24.21 22.13 10.41
CA GLY A 127 23.09 22.41 11.32
C GLY A 127 21.88 21.49 11.20
N HIS A 128 21.94 20.44 10.35
CA HIS A 128 20.90 19.41 10.26
C HIS A 128 21.51 18.02 10.49
N ASP A 129 20.72 17.08 11.00
CA ASP A 129 21.13 15.67 11.03
C ASP A 129 21.04 15.06 9.62
N PRO A 130 22.14 14.53 9.05
CA PRO A 130 22.12 13.92 7.72
C PRO A 130 21.17 12.74 7.55
N GLY A 131 20.66 12.14 8.64
CA GLY A 131 19.79 10.97 8.61
C GLY A 131 18.58 11.14 7.69
N GLU A 132 17.80 12.20 7.90
CA GLU A 132 16.62 12.51 7.08
C GLU A 132 16.98 12.74 5.61
N ILE A 133 18.08 13.46 5.35
CA ILE A 133 18.53 13.72 3.97
C ILE A 133 18.89 12.41 3.26
N TYR A 134 19.53 11.47 3.97
CA TYR A 134 19.81 10.15 3.41
C TYR A 134 18.53 9.35 3.12
N GLU A 135 17.49 9.44 3.95
CA GLU A 135 16.19 8.81 3.68
C GLU A 135 15.53 9.38 2.42
N LEU A 136 15.51 10.70 2.28
CA LEU A 136 15.01 11.36 1.06
C LEU A 136 15.81 10.90 -0.17
N MET A 137 17.14 10.83 -0.06
CA MET A 137 17.98 10.34 -1.16
C MET A 137 17.70 8.88 -1.50
N THR A 138 17.43 8.02 -0.51
CA THR A 138 17.04 6.62 -0.73
C THR A 138 15.80 6.54 -1.62
N VAL A 139 14.77 7.33 -1.33
CA VAL A 139 13.53 7.36 -2.13
C VAL A 139 13.82 7.79 -3.57
N GLU A 140 14.64 8.82 -3.78
CA GLU A 140 15.01 9.27 -5.13
C GLU A 140 15.79 8.22 -5.92
N PHE A 141 16.68 7.47 -5.28
CA PHE A 141 17.39 6.36 -5.93
C PHE A 141 16.46 5.19 -6.25
N LEU A 142 15.46 4.90 -5.39
CA LEU A 142 14.43 3.90 -5.67
C LEU A 142 13.62 4.26 -6.92
N TYR A 143 13.24 5.54 -7.10
CA TYR A 143 12.55 5.99 -8.32
C TYR A 143 13.40 5.87 -9.60
N LEU A 144 14.73 5.82 -9.46
CA LEU A 144 15.67 5.63 -10.57
C LEU A 144 16.04 4.17 -10.82
N ASP A 145 15.45 3.23 -10.07
CA ASP A 145 15.83 1.81 -10.01
C ASP A 145 17.33 1.60 -9.67
N ASP A 146 17.99 2.58 -9.05
CA ASP A 146 19.38 2.49 -8.59
C ASP A 146 19.42 1.92 -7.16
N TYR A 147 19.07 0.64 -7.07
CA TYR A 147 18.88 -0.05 -5.78
C TYR A 147 20.14 -0.13 -4.93
N GLN A 148 21.33 -0.12 -5.56
CA GLN A 148 22.59 -0.13 -4.81
C GLN A 148 22.83 1.22 -4.12
N SER A 149 22.66 2.34 -4.84
CA SER A 149 22.78 3.66 -4.23
C SER A 149 21.69 3.90 -3.17
N ALA A 150 20.47 3.39 -3.40
CA ALA A 150 19.38 3.42 -2.42
C ALA A 150 19.73 2.65 -1.14
N LEU A 151 20.29 1.45 -1.27
CA LEU A 151 20.76 0.65 -0.13
C LEU A 151 21.85 1.41 0.64
N ASP A 152 22.85 1.94 -0.07
CA ASP A 152 23.96 2.65 0.55
C ASP A 152 23.52 3.89 1.34
N THR A 153 22.55 4.66 0.81
CA THR A 153 22.00 5.82 1.54
C THR A 153 21.10 5.39 2.69
N SER A 154 20.30 4.34 2.52
CA SER A 154 19.44 3.80 3.57
C SER A 154 20.24 3.29 4.78
N LEU A 155 21.38 2.63 4.53
CA LEU A 155 22.31 2.21 5.58
C LEU A 155 22.99 3.40 6.27
N LYS A 156 23.24 4.51 5.55
CA LYS A 156 23.74 5.75 6.17
C LYS A 156 22.66 6.38 7.06
N ALA A 157 21.41 6.45 6.60
CA ALA A 157 20.30 6.91 7.44
C ALA A 157 20.21 6.12 8.76
N LEU A 158 20.29 4.78 8.70
CA LEU A 158 20.30 3.93 9.90
C LEU A 158 21.52 4.10 10.82
N ASN A 159 22.64 4.59 10.30
CA ASN A 159 23.79 4.89 11.17
C ASN A 159 23.58 6.18 11.97
N HIS A 160 22.76 7.11 11.46
CA HIS A 160 22.38 8.35 12.13
C HIS A 160 21.22 8.11 13.09
N ASP A 161 20.16 7.46 12.60
CA ASP A 161 19.01 7.04 13.40
C ASP A 161 18.81 5.52 13.29
N PRO A 162 19.37 4.75 14.24
CA PRO A 162 19.17 3.31 14.29
C PRO A 162 17.73 2.89 14.56
N GLU A 163 16.86 3.78 15.06
CA GLU A 163 15.45 3.49 15.37
C GLU A 163 14.52 3.79 14.18
N SER A 164 15.04 4.42 13.11
CA SER A 164 14.27 4.69 11.90
C SER A 164 13.77 3.39 11.24
N SER A 165 12.48 3.14 11.45
CA SER A 165 11.77 2.04 10.81
C SER A 165 11.66 2.22 9.31
N THR A 166 11.59 3.47 8.82
CA THR A 166 11.57 3.82 7.40
C THR A 166 12.87 3.43 6.73
N ALA A 167 14.01 3.85 7.30
CA ALA A 167 15.32 3.49 6.78
C ALA A 167 15.54 1.97 6.85
N LEU A 168 15.12 1.30 7.92
CA LEU A 168 15.23 -0.15 8.03
C LEU A 168 14.43 -0.87 6.93
N TYR A 169 13.17 -0.48 6.73
CA TYR A 169 12.31 -1.05 5.69
C TYR A 169 12.88 -0.84 4.29
N ASN A 170 13.38 0.36 4.00
CA ASN A 170 13.98 0.68 2.71
C ASN A 170 15.24 -0.15 2.45
N ALA A 171 16.11 -0.35 3.45
CA ALA A 171 17.30 -1.20 3.30
C ALA A 171 16.90 -2.64 2.93
N ILE A 172 15.92 -3.22 3.63
CA ILE A 172 15.45 -4.58 3.35
C ILE A 172 14.79 -4.68 1.97
N THR A 173 14.01 -3.67 1.58
CA THR A 173 13.42 -3.58 0.24
C THR A 173 14.50 -3.54 -0.83
N CYS A 174 15.57 -2.77 -0.62
CA CYS A 174 16.70 -2.73 -1.57
C CYS A 174 17.41 -4.07 -1.68
N PHE A 175 17.64 -4.77 -0.56
CA PHE A 175 18.20 -6.14 -0.62
C PHE A 175 17.30 -7.09 -1.42
N ASP A 176 15.98 -7.00 -1.28
CA ASP A 176 15.04 -7.83 -2.03
C ASP A 176 15.08 -7.54 -3.54
N LEU A 177 15.12 -6.25 -3.91
CA LEU A 177 15.20 -5.82 -5.31
C LEU A 177 16.54 -6.19 -5.98
N LEU A 178 17.60 -6.35 -5.18
CA LEU A 178 18.90 -6.83 -5.61
C LEU A 178 19.03 -8.37 -5.61
N ASP A 179 17.98 -9.10 -5.21
CA ASP A 179 17.98 -10.57 -5.01
C ASP A 179 19.03 -11.04 -3.98
N GLU A 180 19.29 -10.21 -2.96
CA GLU A 180 20.31 -10.39 -1.94
C GLU A 180 19.74 -10.85 -0.59
N SER A 181 18.76 -11.76 -0.62
CA SER A 181 18.00 -12.21 0.56
C SER A 181 18.88 -12.74 1.72
N ASP A 182 19.97 -13.46 1.43
CA ASP A 182 20.86 -13.98 2.49
C ASP A 182 21.66 -12.86 3.17
N LYS A 183 22.02 -11.80 2.44
CA LYS A 183 22.66 -10.62 3.02
C LYS A 183 21.67 -9.81 3.86
N ALA A 184 20.40 -9.72 3.46
CA ALA A 184 19.35 -9.09 4.25
C ALA A 184 19.21 -9.74 5.63
N ILE A 185 19.19 -11.08 5.68
CA ILE A 185 19.13 -11.84 6.94
C ILE A 185 20.35 -11.53 7.81
N ALA A 186 21.56 -11.64 7.26
CA ALA A 186 22.79 -11.38 8.01
C ALA A 186 22.86 -9.93 8.53
N PHE A 187 22.38 -8.98 7.72
CA PHE A 187 22.26 -7.58 8.11
C PHE A 187 21.30 -7.40 9.28
N LEU A 188 20.08 -7.96 9.20
CA LEU A 188 19.08 -7.88 10.26
C LEU A 188 19.54 -8.55 11.56
N GLU A 189 20.17 -9.71 11.48
CA GLU A 189 20.75 -10.40 12.65
C GLU A 189 21.80 -9.52 13.35
N ASN A 190 22.69 -8.88 12.57
CA ASN A 190 23.68 -7.95 13.11
C ASN A 190 23.04 -6.65 13.65
N TYR A 191 22.04 -6.09 12.97
CA TYR A 191 21.30 -4.92 13.43
C TYR A 191 20.61 -5.20 14.77
N LEU A 192 19.88 -6.31 14.89
CA LEU A 192 19.16 -6.71 16.10
C LEU A 192 20.10 -7.08 17.26
N SER A 193 21.34 -7.52 16.98
CA SER A 193 22.34 -7.73 18.04
C SER A 193 22.70 -6.44 18.80
N LYS A 194 22.46 -5.27 18.18
CA LYS A 194 22.69 -3.95 18.77
C LYS A 194 21.38 -3.28 19.16
N ASN A 195 20.33 -3.47 18.36
CA ASN A 195 19.01 -2.86 18.49
C ASN A 195 17.96 -3.90 18.89
N THR A 196 18.16 -4.54 20.04
CA THR A 196 17.37 -5.70 20.48
C THR A 196 15.88 -5.40 20.70
N PHE A 197 15.51 -4.14 20.91
CA PHE A 197 14.13 -3.69 21.16
C PHE A 197 13.42 -3.15 19.90
N SER A 198 13.92 -3.45 18.69
CA SER A 198 13.24 -3.09 17.43
C SER A 198 12.23 -4.16 17.02
N GLU A 199 10.95 -3.96 17.32
CA GLU A 199 9.85 -4.84 16.90
C GLU A 199 9.75 -4.91 15.36
N VAL A 200 9.98 -3.79 14.67
CA VAL A 200 10.03 -3.73 13.21
C VAL A 200 11.18 -4.57 12.67
N GLY A 201 12.37 -4.49 13.26
CA GLY A 201 13.51 -5.29 12.85
C GLY A 201 13.28 -6.80 13.03
N TRP A 202 12.72 -7.22 14.17
CA TRP A 202 12.34 -8.62 14.41
C TRP A 202 11.28 -9.11 13.42
N SER A 203 10.29 -8.28 13.11
CA SER A 203 9.25 -8.56 12.11
C SER A 203 9.83 -8.74 10.70
N LEU A 204 10.72 -7.85 10.28
CA LEU A 204 11.39 -7.95 8.98
C LEU A 204 12.26 -9.21 8.90
N LEU A 205 12.97 -9.56 9.97
CA LEU A 205 13.76 -10.80 10.04
C LEU A 205 12.86 -12.04 9.92
N ALA A 206 11.71 -12.04 10.61
CA ALA A 206 10.74 -13.11 10.51
C ALA A 206 10.24 -13.30 9.07
N LYS A 207 9.91 -12.21 8.37
CA LYS A 207 9.49 -12.25 6.96
C LYS A 207 10.57 -12.87 6.07
N LYS A 208 11.84 -12.50 6.27
CA LYS A 208 12.95 -13.11 5.51
C LYS A 208 13.10 -14.60 5.80
N TYR A 209 12.91 -15.04 7.05
CA TYR A 209 12.87 -16.46 7.36
C TYR A 209 11.65 -17.17 6.76
N MET A 210 10.49 -16.52 6.69
CA MET A 210 9.29 -17.05 6.02
C MET A 210 9.50 -17.24 4.52
N ASP A 211 10.14 -16.29 3.84
CA ASP A 211 10.50 -16.39 2.42
C ASP A 211 11.36 -17.62 2.14
N LYS A 212 12.27 -17.95 3.09
CA LYS A 212 13.13 -19.15 3.07
C LYS A 212 12.46 -20.41 3.65
N GLN A 213 11.19 -20.34 4.05
CA GLN A 213 10.42 -21.41 4.71
C GLN A 213 11.04 -21.92 6.04
N LEU A 214 11.85 -21.10 6.70
CA LEU A 214 12.45 -21.37 8.01
C LEU A 214 11.46 -21.00 9.14
N PHE A 215 10.30 -21.67 9.15
CA PHE A 215 9.15 -21.28 9.98
C PHE A 215 9.42 -21.23 11.48
N GLU A 216 10.26 -22.14 12.01
CA GLU A 216 10.59 -22.14 13.45
C GLU A 216 11.41 -20.89 13.85
N LYS A 217 12.37 -20.49 13.00
CA LYS A 217 13.12 -19.24 13.20
C LYS A 217 12.22 -18.01 13.06
N ALA A 218 11.32 -18.03 12.08
CA ALA A 218 10.35 -16.96 11.87
C ALA A 218 9.43 -16.79 13.09
N LEU A 219 8.90 -17.88 13.65
CA LEU A 219 8.06 -17.84 14.86
C LEU A 219 8.83 -17.27 16.05
N ASN A 220 10.09 -17.66 16.26
CA ASN A 220 10.92 -17.09 17.33
C ASN A 220 11.14 -15.57 17.15
N ALA A 221 11.43 -15.12 15.93
CA ALA A 221 11.59 -13.68 15.65
C ALA A 221 10.27 -12.91 15.88
N ILE A 222 9.14 -13.48 15.46
CA ILE A 222 7.80 -12.92 15.73
C ILE A 222 7.52 -12.84 17.23
N ASP A 223 7.89 -13.85 18.00
CA ASP A 223 7.71 -13.86 19.45
C ASP A 223 8.51 -12.73 20.14
N TYR A 224 9.71 -12.41 19.65
CA TYR A 224 10.43 -11.22 20.10
C TYR A 224 9.69 -9.92 19.74
N ALA A 225 9.20 -9.78 18.50
CA ALA A 225 8.44 -8.59 18.10
C ALA A 225 7.20 -8.37 18.99
N ILE A 226 6.42 -9.43 19.27
CA ILE A 226 5.25 -9.37 20.15
C ILE A 226 5.63 -9.08 21.61
N ALA A 227 6.78 -9.60 22.09
CA ALA A 227 7.24 -9.33 23.44
C ALA A 227 7.69 -7.88 23.65
N ILE A 228 8.14 -7.22 22.58
CA ILE A 228 8.55 -5.80 22.58
C ILE A 228 7.32 -4.90 22.49
N ASP A 229 6.43 -5.17 21.53
CA ASP A 229 5.15 -4.48 21.39
C ASP A 229 4.01 -5.50 21.23
N ASP A 230 3.23 -5.67 22.30
CA ASP A 230 2.12 -6.62 22.36
C ASP A 230 0.90 -6.16 21.53
N ARG A 231 0.92 -4.93 21.00
CA ARG A 231 -0.08 -4.36 20.10
C ARG A 231 0.39 -4.35 18.64
N PHE A 232 1.58 -4.88 18.35
CA PHE A 232 2.13 -4.91 17.00
C PHE A 232 1.38 -5.90 16.09
N LEU A 233 0.31 -5.42 15.46
CA LEU A 233 -0.68 -6.22 14.74
C LEU A 233 -0.06 -7.10 13.63
N GLY A 234 0.96 -6.58 12.95
CA GLY A 234 1.67 -7.29 11.87
C GLY A 234 2.25 -8.63 12.31
N ALA A 235 2.84 -8.69 13.51
CA ALA A 235 3.44 -9.91 14.04
C ALA A 235 2.40 -11.01 14.32
N TYR A 236 1.21 -10.66 14.81
CA TYR A 236 0.12 -11.62 15.00
C TYR A 236 -0.40 -12.18 13.67
N TYR A 237 -0.53 -11.33 12.64
CA TYR A 237 -0.89 -11.80 11.29
C TYR A 237 0.15 -12.76 10.71
N ASP A 238 1.43 -12.42 10.82
CA ASP A 238 2.52 -13.27 10.33
C ASP A 238 2.55 -14.61 11.08
N LYS A 239 2.33 -14.60 12.40
CA LYS A 239 2.20 -15.82 13.22
C LYS A 239 1.04 -16.69 12.77
N ALA A 240 -0.14 -16.10 12.59
CA ALA A 240 -1.34 -16.80 12.15
C ALA A 240 -1.17 -17.38 10.72
N TYR A 241 -0.49 -16.65 9.85
CA TYR A 241 -0.13 -17.12 8.51
C TYR A 241 0.79 -18.34 8.56
N ILE A 242 1.85 -18.31 9.36
CA ILE A 242 2.76 -19.46 9.51
C ILE A 242 1.99 -20.70 9.98
N TYR A 243 1.15 -20.57 11.01
CA TYR A 243 0.34 -21.69 11.48
C TYR A 243 -0.66 -22.18 10.42
N THR A 244 -1.19 -21.29 9.57
CA THR A 244 -2.04 -21.67 8.45
C THR A 244 -1.28 -22.51 7.42
N VAL A 245 -0.03 -22.14 7.10
CA VAL A 245 0.84 -22.89 6.17
C VAL A 245 1.21 -24.26 6.76
N LEU A 246 1.51 -24.31 8.06
CA LEU A 246 1.77 -25.55 8.81
C LEU A 246 0.50 -26.41 9.02
N LYS A 247 -0.67 -25.93 8.61
CA LYS A 247 -1.99 -26.57 8.79
C LYS A 247 -2.39 -26.75 10.27
N GLU A 248 -1.80 -25.98 11.16
CA GLU A 248 -2.19 -25.89 12.58
C GLU A 248 -3.33 -24.87 12.71
N TYR A 249 -4.48 -25.23 12.15
CA TYR A 249 -5.61 -24.32 11.95
C TYR A 249 -6.20 -23.75 13.25
N ASP A 250 -6.20 -24.51 14.35
CA ASP A 250 -6.70 -24.02 15.64
C ASP A 250 -5.85 -22.87 16.18
N LYS A 251 -4.51 -22.99 16.11
CA LYS A 251 -3.58 -21.91 16.49
C LYS A 251 -3.69 -20.71 15.54
N ALA A 252 -3.82 -20.97 14.23
CA ALA A 252 -4.01 -19.89 13.27
C ALA A 252 -5.28 -19.07 13.58
N LEU A 253 -6.39 -19.74 13.91
CA LEU A 253 -7.63 -19.08 14.32
C LEU A 253 -7.48 -18.29 15.63
N GLU A 254 -6.72 -18.82 16.59
CA GLU A 254 -6.42 -18.09 17.84
C GLU A 254 -5.73 -16.76 17.52
N PHE A 255 -4.64 -16.77 16.77
CA PHE A 255 -3.87 -15.56 16.46
C PHE A 255 -4.65 -14.59 15.56
N TYR A 256 -5.41 -15.06 14.56
CA TYR A 256 -6.29 -14.17 13.79
C TYR A 256 -7.45 -13.60 14.62
N LYS A 257 -7.91 -14.26 15.68
CA LYS A 257 -8.92 -13.69 16.57
C LYS A 257 -8.32 -12.67 17.55
N LEU A 258 -7.06 -12.86 17.95
CA LEU A 258 -6.34 -11.87 18.75
C LEU A 258 -6.20 -10.54 17.99
N THR A 259 -5.98 -10.56 16.68
CA THR A 259 -5.92 -9.31 15.89
C THR A 259 -7.22 -8.50 15.97
N LEU A 260 -8.38 -9.19 16.00
CA LEU A 260 -9.70 -8.56 16.19
C LEU A 260 -9.91 -7.92 17.57
N SER A 261 -9.09 -8.29 18.57
CA SER A 261 -9.13 -7.70 19.91
C SER A 261 -8.17 -6.53 20.09
N ILE A 262 -7.14 -6.43 19.24
CA ILE A 262 -6.10 -5.40 19.30
C ILE A 262 -6.50 -4.16 18.48
N ALA A 263 -7.12 -4.37 17.32
CA ALA A 263 -7.50 -3.31 16.39
C ALA A 263 -8.89 -3.58 15.80
N ASP A 264 -9.46 -2.57 15.15
CA ASP A 264 -10.73 -2.69 14.48
C ASP A 264 -10.71 -3.82 13.44
N PRO A 265 -11.78 -4.64 13.37
CA PRO A 265 -11.86 -5.73 12.42
C PRO A 265 -11.67 -5.26 10.98
N THR A 266 -10.86 -6.00 10.22
CA THR A 266 -10.66 -5.75 8.79
C THR A 266 -11.27 -6.88 7.96
N ALA A 267 -11.71 -6.56 6.75
CA ALA A 267 -12.14 -7.57 5.78
C ALA A 267 -11.07 -8.63 5.53
N PHE A 268 -9.79 -8.24 5.58
CA PHE A 268 -8.65 -9.14 5.52
C PHE A 268 -8.70 -10.19 6.64
N THR A 269 -8.87 -9.78 7.90
CA THR A 269 -8.91 -10.72 9.04
C THR A 269 -10.06 -11.70 8.91
N TYR A 270 -11.27 -11.21 8.66
CA TYR A 270 -12.44 -12.06 8.52
C TYR A 270 -12.31 -13.04 7.34
N PHE A 271 -11.75 -12.61 6.22
CA PHE A 271 -11.46 -13.48 5.07
C PHE A 271 -10.49 -14.61 5.42
N HIS A 272 -9.42 -14.30 6.16
CA HIS A 272 -8.45 -15.33 6.58
C HIS A 272 -9.04 -16.33 7.57
N ILE A 273 -9.86 -15.88 8.52
CA ILE A 273 -10.61 -16.75 9.43
C ILE A 273 -11.58 -17.65 8.65
N ALA A 274 -12.33 -17.07 7.70
CA ALA A 274 -13.25 -17.82 6.84
C ALA A 274 -12.54 -18.92 6.04
N ARG A 275 -11.37 -18.59 5.46
CA ARG A 275 -10.54 -19.56 4.74
C ARG A 275 -10.08 -20.71 5.62
N ILE A 276 -9.79 -20.47 6.90
CA ILE A 276 -9.43 -21.54 7.82
C ILE A 276 -10.65 -22.42 8.11
N TYR A 277 -11.84 -21.84 8.33
CA TYR A 277 -13.06 -22.64 8.49
C TYR A 277 -13.41 -23.45 7.24
N GLU A 278 -13.17 -22.92 6.04
CA GLU A 278 -13.28 -23.67 4.77
C GLU A 278 -12.31 -24.87 4.76
N LYS A 279 -11.06 -24.69 5.20
CA LYS A 279 -10.08 -25.80 5.32
C LYS A 279 -10.45 -26.84 6.39
N LEU A 280 -11.24 -26.45 7.37
CA LEU A 280 -11.79 -27.32 8.40
C LEU A 280 -13.15 -27.93 7.99
N GLU A 281 -13.61 -27.71 6.76
CA GLU A 281 -14.90 -28.19 6.23
C GLU A 281 -16.11 -27.68 7.06
N LYS A 282 -15.96 -26.52 7.71
CA LYS A 282 -17.02 -25.84 8.48
C LYS A 282 -17.63 -24.73 7.64
N ASP A 283 -18.29 -25.12 6.55
CA ASP A 283 -18.80 -24.19 5.52
C ASP A 283 -19.73 -23.11 6.05
N ASP A 284 -20.61 -23.43 7.01
CA ASP A 284 -21.53 -22.45 7.60
C ASP A 284 -20.78 -21.31 8.30
N LEU A 285 -19.71 -21.64 9.02
CA LEU A 285 -18.84 -20.65 9.66
C LEU A 285 -18.01 -19.90 8.63
N ALA A 286 -17.50 -20.58 7.60
CA ALA A 286 -16.79 -19.91 6.51
C ALA A 286 -17.67 -18.85 5.83
N ILE A 287 -18.93 -19.19 5.54
CA ILE A 287 -19.93 -18.27 4.95
C ILE A 287 -20.17 -17.06 5.85
N ASP A 288 -20.41 -17.26 7.16
CA ASP A 288 -20.61 -16.16 8.12
C ASP A 288 -19.43 -15.18 8.12
N PHE A 289 -18.19 -15.70 8.16
CA PHE A 289 -17.00 -14.86 8.16
C PHE A 289 -16.71 -14.21 6.80
N TYR A 290 -17.02 -14.85 5.67
CA TYR A 290 -16.96 -14.20 4.37
C TYR A 290 -17.97 -13.05 4.24
N LEU A 291 -19.19 -13.22 4.78
CA LEU A 291 -20.20 -12.16 4.83
C LEU A 291 -19.75 -10.99 5.71
N LYS A 292 -19.12 -11.26 6.86
CA LYS A 292 -18.50 -10.21 7.69
C LYS A 292 -17.41 -9.46 6.94
N ALA A 293 -16.53 -10.16 6.23
CA ALA A 293 -15.50 -9.53 5.41
C ALA A 293 -16.10 -8.59 4.34
N ILE A 294 -17.17 -9.03 3.68
CA ILE A 294 -17.91 -8.24 2.68
C ILE A 294 -18.61 -7.03 3.32
N ASN A 295 -19.12 -7.16 4.54
CA ASN A 295 -19.77 -6.06 5.24
C ASN A 295 -18.77 -4.97 5.64
N GLU A 296 -17.57 -5.35 6.08
CA GLU A 296 -16.50 -4.40 6.42
C GLU A 296 -15.93 -3.71 5.18
N ASP A 297 -15.67 -4.47 4.10
CA ASP A 297 -15.22 -3.91 2.83
C ASP A 297 -15.98 -4.58 1.67
N PRO A 298 -17.04 -3.92 1.16
CA PRO A 298 -17.77 -4.39 -0.01
C PRO A 298 -16.89 -4.50 -1.26
N GLY A 299 -15.76 -3.78 -1.32
CA GLY A 299 -14.75 -3.83 -2.38
C GLY A 299 -13.86 -5.07 -2.36
N HIS A 300 -13.90 -5.87 -1.28
CA HIS A 300 -13.03 -7.04 -1.11
C HIS A 300 -13.50 -8.25 -1.96
N TYR A 301 -13.27 -8.17 -3.27
CA TYR A 301 -13.73 -9.15 -4.28
C TYR A 301 -13.34 -10.60 -3.98
N LYS A 302 -12.22 -10.84 -3.29
CA LYS A 302 -11.79 -12.20 -2.91
C LYS A 302 -12.80 -12.88 -1.97
N SER A 303 -13.44 -12.13 -1.07
CA SER A 303 -14.47 -12.68 -0.18
C SER A 303 -15.75 -13.03 -0.93
N TRP A 304 -16.16 -12.18 -1.88
CA TRP A 304 -17.26 -12.46 -2.79
C TRP A 304 -17.02 -13.75 -3.58
N ILE A 305 -15.85 -13.87 -4.22
CA ILE A 305 -15.47 -15.05 -4.99
C ILE A 305 -15.57 -16.32 -4.13
N LYS A 306 -15.04 -16.28 -2.91
CA LYS A 306 -15.06 -17.44 -2.02
C LYS A 306 -16.46 -17.83 -1.56
N LEU A 307 -17.28 -16.84 -1.22
CA LEU A 307 -18.69 -17.06 -0.89
C LEU A 307 -19.44 -17.71 -2.07
N ILE A 308 -19.25 -17.18 -3.29
CA ILE A 308 -19.88 -17.71 -4.50
C ILE A 308 -19.42 -19.16 -4.76
N GLN A 309 -18.11 -19.43 -4.66
CA GLN A 309 -17.57 -20.78 -4.83
C GLN A 309 -18.21 -21.77 -3.86
N LEU A 310 -18.33 -21.42 -2.57
CA LEU A 310 -19.00 -22.27 -1.58
C LEU A 310 -20.47 -22.54 -1.95
N LYS A 311 -21.22 -21.52 -2.38
CA LYS A 311 -22.61 -21.69 -2.83
C LYS A 311 -22.72 -22.58 -4.08
N LEU A 312 -21.77 -22.49 -5.00
CA LEU A 312 -21.69 -23.38 -6.16
C LEU A 312 -21.37 -24.82 -5.78
N HIS A 313 -20.52 -25.04 -4.77
CA HIS A 313 -20.24 -26.37 -4.23
C HIS A 313 -21.46 -26.98 -3.54
N GLN A 314 -22.29 -26.16 -2.89
CA GLN A 314 -23.58 -26.55 -2.32
C GLN A 314 -24.69 -26.76 -3.37
N ASN A 315 -24.38 -26.61 -4.66
CA ASN A 315 -25.32 -26.70 -5.79
C ASN A 315 -26.46 -25.66 -5.77
N ASN A 316 -26.27 -24.55 -5.05
CA ASN A 316 -27.21 -23.43 -5.00
C ASN A 316 -26.91 -22.42 -6.13
N LEU A 317 -27.15 -22.83 -7.38
CA LEU A 317 -26.81 -22.03 -8.57
C LEU A 317 -27.50 -20.66 -8.61
N ASP A 318 -28.77 -20.58 -8.22
CA ASP A 318 -29.53 -19.33 -8.28
C ASP A 318 -29.04 -18.33 -7.22
N GLU A 319 -28.74 -18.79 -6.01
CA GLU A 319 -28.16 -17.95 -4.96
C GLU A 319 -26.77 -17.45 -5.37
N ALA A 320 -25.94 -18.34 -5.92
CA ALA A 320 -24.62 -17.98 -6.45
C ALA A 320 -24.71 -16.93 -7.57
N LEU A 321 -25.69 -17.05 -8.46
CA LEU A 321 -25.94 -16.06 -9.52
C LEU A 321 -26.27 -14.69 -8.94
N GLU A 322 -27.19 -14.63 -7.98
CA GLU A 322 -27.61 -13.36 -7.37
C GLU A 322 -26.47 -12.70 -6.59
N ILE A 323 -25.68 -13.47 -5.85
CA ILE A 323 -24.48 -12.97 -5.15
C ILE A 323 -23.45 -12.45 -6.17
N THR A 324 -23.25 -13.17 -7.28
CA THR A 324 -22.28 -12.76 -8.32
C THR A 324 -22.67 -11.43 -8.97
N LYS A 325 -23.96 -11.24 -9.28
CA LYS A 325 -24.46 -9.95 -9.82
C LYS A 325 -24.25 -8.82 -8.82
N LYS A 326 -24.62 -9.02 -7.55
CA LYS A 326 -24.40 -8.01 -6.49
C LYS A 326 -22.93 -7.65 -6.35
N ALA A 327 -22.03 -8.63 -6.40
CA ALA A 327 -20.60 -8.38 -6.34
C ALA A 327 -20.12 -7.53 -7.52
N LEU A 328 -20.63 -7.80 -8.74
CA LEU A 328 -20.30 -7.06 -9.96
C LEU A 328 -20.89 -5.64 -10.00
N ASP A 329 -21.99 -5.39 -9.30
CA ASP A 329 -22.54 -4.03 -9.14
C ASP A 329 -21.60 -3.13 -8.30
N ILE A 330 -20.75 -3.73 -7.45
CA ILE A 330 -19.82 -3.02 -6.55
C ILE A 330 -18.40 -3.01 -7.14
N VAL A 331 -17.92 -4.17 -7.62
CA VAL A 331 -16.56 -4.34 -8.10
C VAL A 331 -16.55 -5.00 -9.48
N SER A 332 -16.08 -4.25 -10.48
CA SER A 332 -15.78 -4.83 -11.79
C SER A 332 -14.49 -5.65 -11.70
N ASN A 333 -14.61 -6.98 -11.71
CA ASN A 333 -13.49 -7.89 -11.55
C ASN A 333 -13.53 -9.02 -12.58
N GLN A 334 -12.38 -9.31 -13.19
CA GLN A 334 -12.24 -10.37 -14.20
C GLN A 334 -12.76 -11.74 -13.72
N GLU A 335 -12.34 -12.19 -12.54
CA GLU A 335 -12.67 -13.52 -12.02
C GLU A 335 -14.15 -13.65 -11.66
N LEU A 336 -14.80 -12.56 -11.20
CA LEU A 336 -16.25 -12.55 -11.00
C LEU A 336 -17.02 -12.74 -12.31
N TYR A 337 -16.57 -12.13 -13.42
CA TYR A 337 -17.16 -12.37 -14.74
C TYR A 337 -16.89 -13.79 -15.26
N GLU A 338 -15.71 -14.37 -14.98
CA GLU A 338 -15.43 -15.79 -15.28
C GLU A 338 -16.43 -16.70 -14.56
N ILE A 339 -16.68 -16.46 -13.27
CA ILE A 339 -17.64 -17.23 -12.47
C ILE A 339 -19.06 -17.01 -13.00
N LEU A 340 -19.44 -15.78 -13.35
CA LEU A 340 -20.75 -15.48 -13.93
C LEU A 340 -20.98 -16.28 -15.24
N GLY A 341 -19.97 -16.34 -16.11
CA GLY A 341 -20.01 -17.15 -17.33
C GLY A 341 -20.21 -18.63 -17.04
N GLN A 342 -19.50 -19.17 -16.05
CA GLN A 342 -19.65 -20.57 -15.62
C GLN A 342 -21.05 -20.87 -15.08
N ILE A 343 -21.63 -19.95 -14.29
CA ILE A 343 -22.98 -20.08 -13.75
C ILE A 343 -24.01 -20.11 -14.88
N TYR A 344 -23.92 -19.17 -15.84
CA TYR A 344 -24.83 -19.15 -16.97
C TYR A 344 -24.72 -20.39 -17.85
N LEU A 345 -23.51 -20.95 -18.05
CA LEU A 345 -23.35 -22.23 -18.73
C LEU A 345 -24.06 -23.37 -18.01
N ARG A 346 -23.95 -23.46 -16.67
CA ARG A 346 -24.66 -24.48 -15.89
C ARG A 346 -26.18 -24.32 -15.95
N GLN A 347 -26.67 -23.09 -16.17
CA GLN A 347 -28.09 -22.80 -16.42
C GLN A 347 -28.51 -22.96 -17.89
N ASN A 348 -27.62 -23.41 -18.78
CA ASN A 348 -27.83 -23.49 -20.24
C ASN A 348 -28.17 -22.13 -20.90
N ASN A 349 -27.77 -21.02 -20.29
CA ASN A 349 -27.92 -19.68 -20.87
C ASN A 349 -26.65 -19.29 -21.63
N THR A 350 -26.50 -19.85 -22.83
CA THR A 350 -25.30 -19.71 -23.67
C THR A 350 -24.99 -18.26 -24.02
N ASP A 351 -26.00 -17.45 -24.35
CA ASP A 351 -25.79 -16.07 -24.79
C ASP A 351 -25.22 -15.21 -23.66
N LYS A 352 -25.80 -15.31 -22.46
CA LYS A 352 -25.29 -14.58 -21.28
C LYS A 352 -23.93 -15.09 -20.81
N ALA A 353 -23.65 -16.38 -21.00
CA ALA A 353 -22.33 -16.92 -20.72
C ALA A 353 -21.26 -16.31 -21.64
N ILE A 354 -21.56 -16.18 -22.94
CA ILE A 354 -20.69 -15.51 -23.91
C ILE A 354 -20.44 -14.06 -23.49
N GLU A 355 -21.49 -13.30 -23.16
CA GLU A 355 -21.35 -11.91 -22.70
C GLU A 355 -20.46 -11.78 -21.47
N ALA A 356 -20.64 -12.65 -20.47
CA ALA A 356 -19.83 -12.65 -19.26
C ALA A 356 -18.35 -12.96 -19.54
N TYR A 357 -18.05 -13.96 -20.36
CA TYR A 357 -16.67 -14.27 -20.75
C TYR A 357 -16.03 -13.18 -21.61
N GLU A 358 -16.79 -12.55 -22.51
CA GLU A 358 -16.33 -11.37 -23.28
C GLU A 358 -15.98 -10.20 -22.35
N MET A 359 -16.76 -9.98 -21.28
CA MET A 359 -16.45 -8.95 -20.28
C MET A 359 -15.22 -9.30 -19.44
N SER A 360 -15.06 -10.55 -19.03
CA SER A 360 -13.84 -11.03 -18.36
C SER A 360 -12.59 -10.75 -19.21
N LEU A 361 -12.64 -11.06 -20.51
CA LEU A 361 -11.56 -10.80 -21.48
C LEU A 361 -11.17 -9.33 -21.62
N LYS A 362 -12.12 -8.40 -21.42
CA LYS A 362 -11.86 -6.96 -21.52
C LYS A 362 -11.15 -6.40 -20.29
N LEU A 363 -11.28 -7.06 -19.13
CA LEU A 363 -10.82 -6.53 -17.84
C LEU A 363 -9.40 -6.95 -17.46
N GLY A 364 -8.81 -7.91 -18.16
CA GLY A 364 -7.45 -8.34 -17.88
C GLY A 364 -7.00 -9.49 -18.77
N ASP A 365 -5.88 -10.11 -18.40
CA ASP A 365 -5.31 -11.21 -19.15
C ASP A 365 -6.12 -12.49 -18.95
N PRO A 366 -6.80 -12.99 -19.99
CA PRO A 366 -7.67 -14.15 -19.87
C PRO A 366 -6.87 -15.43 -19.62
N LYS A 367 -7.38 -16.26 -18.70
CA LYS A 367 -6.89 -17.62 -18.55
C LYS A 367 -7.18 -18.41 -19.83
N LEU A 368 -6.23 -19.26 -20.24
CA LEU A 368 -6.39 -20.14 -21.40
C LEU A 368 -7.72 -20.93 -21.36
N THR A 369 -8.15 -21.36 -20.16
CA THR A 369 -9.42 -22.07 -19.95
C THR A 369 -10.63 -21.26 -20.41
N VAL A 370 -10.66 -19.96 -20.13
CA VAL A 370 -11.76 -19.04 -20.49
C VAL A 370 -11.79 -18.83 -22.00
N ILE A 371 -10.63 -18.64 -22.63
CA ILE A 371 -10.51 -18.53 -24.09
C ILE A 371 -11.06 -19.79 -24.77
N LEU A 372 -10.64 -20.97 -24.32
CA LEU A 372 -11.07 -22.23 -24.91
C LEU A 372 -12.58 -22.44 -24.75
N GLN A 373 -13.12 -22.13 -23.57
CA GLN A 373 -14.57 -22.18 -23.34
C GLN A 373 -15.32 -21.22 -24.26
N LEU A 374 -14.90 -19.96 -24.35
CA LEU A 374 -15.56 -18.99 -25.22
C LEU A 374 -15.46 -19.36 -26.70
N ALA A 375 -14.33 -19.92 -27.13
CA ALA A 375 -14.16 -20.43 -28.49
C ALA A 375 -15.17 -21.57 -28.78
N ASP A 376 -15.33 -22.52 -27.86
CA ASP A 376 -16.29 -23.60 -28.02
C ASP A 376 -17.73 -23.07 -28.09
N LEU A 377 -18.07 -22.03 -27.30
CA LEU A 377 -19.38 -21.38 -27.33
C LEU A 377 -19.64 -20.60 -28.63
N TYR A 378 -18.65 -19.89 -29.17
CA TYR A 378 -18.78 -19.25 -30.48
C TYR A 378 -18.97 -20.27 -31.60
N LYS A 379 -18.29 -21.41 -31.53
CA LYS A 379 -18.48 -22.50 -32.49
C LYS A 379 -19.89 -23.07 -32.39
N GLN A 380 -20.38 -23.33 -31.17
CA GLN A 380 -21.72 -23.84 -30.92
C GLN A 380 -22.82 -22.87 -31.40
N THR A 381 -22.62 -21.57 -31.22
CA THR A 381 -23.57 -20.51 -31.64
C THR A 381 -23.35 -20.02 -33.08
N LEU A 382 -22.48 -20.67 -33.85
CA LEU A 382 -22.14 -20.32 -35.24
C LEU A 382 -21.59 -18.88 -35.42
N GLN A 383 -20.99 -18.30 -34.39
CA GLN A 383 -20.28 -17.01 -34.43
C GLN A 383 -18.86 -17.18 -34.97
N ILE A 384 -18.75 -17.66 -36.22
CA ILE A 384 -17.50 -18.12 -36.85
C ILE A 384 -16.42 -17.01 -36.91
N GLU A 385 -16.80 -15.77 -37.17
CA GLU A 385 -15.83 -14.68 -37.26
C GLU A 385 -15.24 -14.32 -35.90
N LYS A 386 -16.06 -14.23 -34.84
CA LYS A 386 -15.58 -14.04 -33.47
C LYS A 386 -14.69 -15.20 -33.02
N PHE A 387 -15.06 -16.44 -33.36
CA PHE A 387 -14.24 -17.62 -33.10
C PHE A 387 -12.82 -17.52 -33.70
N LYS A 388 -12.72 -17.16 -34.99
CA LYS A 388 -11.43 -17.01 -35.68
C LYS A 388 -10.59 -15.90 -35.06
N GLN A 389 -11.21 -14.75 -34.79
CA GLN A 389 -10.53 -13.60 -34.18
C GLN A 389 -9.98 -13.95 -32.80
N LEU A 390 -10.80 -14.59 -31.95
CA LEU A 390 -10.40 -15.01 -30.61
C LEU A 390 -9.21 -15.97 -30.65
N LEU A 391 -9.25 -17.01 -31.50
CA LEU A 391 -8.14 -17.98 -31.58
C LEU A 391 -6.86 -17.39 -32.19
N LEU A 392 -6.99 -16.43 -33.11
CA LEU A 392 -5.82 -15.74 -33.66
C LEU A 392 -5.13 -14.89 -32.59
N ALA A 393 -5.90 -14.12 -31.81
CA ALA A 393 -5.37 -13.37 -30.68
C ALA A 393 -4.74 -14.30 -29.63
N ALA A 394 -5.44 -15.37 -29.27
CA ALA A 394 -4.97 -16.34 -28.30
C ALA A 394 -3.68 -17.06 -28.71
N LYS A 395 -3.46 -17.31 -30.01
CA LYS A 395 -2.22 -17.91 -30.53
C LYS A 395 -1.00 -17.02 -30.26
N ASN A 396 -1.15 -15.71 -30.32
CA ASN A 396 -0.05 -14.80 -30.03
C ASN A 396 0.32 -14.82 -28.54
N GLN A 397 -0.68 -14.97 -27.66
CA GLN A 397 -0.49 -15.03 -26.22
C GLN A 397 -0.02 -16.41 -25.74
N PHE A 398 -0.48 -17.49 -26.40
CA PHE A 398 -0.19 -18.88 -26.05
C PHE A 398 0.30 -19.66 -27.29
N PRO A 399 1.50 -19.36 -27.81
CA PRO A 399 2.00 -19.91 -29.07
C PRO A 399 2.12 -21.45 -29.06
N ASP A 400 2.44 -22.02 -27.91
CA ASP A 400 2.67 -23.45 -27.74
C ASP A 400 1.42 -24.25 -27.34
N SER A 401 0.24 -23.60 -27.26
CA SER A 401 -0.99 -24.31 -26.89
C SER A 401 -1.49 -25.23 -28.01
N VAL A 402 -1.42 -26.54 -27.75
CA VAL A 402 -1.92 -27.59 -28.66
C VAL A 402 -3.44 -27.47 -28.86
N GLU A 403 -4.18 -27.07 -27.82
CA GLU A 403 -5.62 -26.94 -27.79
C GLU A 403 -6.12 -25.83 -28.70
N ILE A 404 -5.41 -24.71 -28.76
CA ILE A 404 -5.67 -23.60 -29.70
C ILE A 404 -5.39 -24.07 -31.12
N GLN A 405 -4.24 -24.69 -31.37
CA GLN A 405 -3.86 -25.18 -32.70
C GLN A 405 -4.87 -26.21 -33.24
N LYS A 406 -5.32 -27.16 -32.41
CA LYS A 406 -6.36 -28.14 -32.78
C LYS A 406 -7.67 -27.47 -33.19
N ARG A 407 -8.14 -26.47 -32.42
CA ARG A 407 -9.38 -25.74 -32.73
C ARG A 407 -9.29 -24.91 -34.01
N MET A 408 -8.12 -24.36 -34.32
CA MET A 408 -7.88 -23.65 -35.58
C MET A 408 -7.86 -24.61 -36.79
N LEU A 409 -7.28 -25.81 -36.64
CA LEU A 409 -7.15 -26.80 -37.73
C LEU A 409 -8.46 -27.54 -38.04
N GLY A 410 -9.29 -27.80 -37.03
CA GLY A 410 -10.59 -28.47 -37.17
C GLY A 410 -11.70 -27.63 -37.82
N ASN A 411 -11.33 -26.55 -38.50
CA ASN A 411 -12.23 -25.60 -39.18
C ASN A 411 -11.80 -25.36 -40.65
N LYS A 412 -10.92 -26.21 -41.19
CA LYS A 412 -10.53 -26.25 -42.61
C LYS A 412 -11.43 -27.15 -43.43
#